data_AF-A0A091PAB9-F1
#
_entry.id   AF-A0A091PAB9-F1
#
_cell.length_a   1.000
_cell.length_b   1.000
_cell.length_c   1.000
_cell.angle_alpha   90.00
_cell.angle_beta   90.00
_cell.angle_gamma   90.00
#
_symmetry.space_group_name_H-M   'P 1'
#
loop_
_entity.id
_entity.type
_entity.pdbx_description
1 polymer ?
#
loop_
_entity_poly.entity_id
_entity_poly.type
_entity_poly.pdbx_seq_one_letter_code
_entity_poly.pdbx_strand_id
1 'polypeptide(L)'
;KEMHGSAWPKTGATLALMWLKRGLKFMLVLLQSISDGERDEEHPNLIRVNAMKAYEIALKKYHGWMLQKLFTVSCSCLHGGKQLFLKPKKGKDVKEEESVEKIHQFLSRVTPILDAIYEMYTKMNAELSYKA
;
A
#
# COMPACT_ATOMS: atom_id res chain seq x y z
N LYS A 1 8.73 -15.42 20.47
CA LYS A 1 9.94 -16.23 20.13
C LYS A 1 9.93 -17.56 20.88
N GLU A 2 9.70 -17.56 22.19
CA GLU A 2 9.67 -18.78 23.03
C GLU A 2 8.59 -19.80 22.60
N MET A 3 7.39 -19.35 22.23
CA MET A 3 6.31 -20.26 21.80
C MET A 3 6.54 -20.99 20.46
N HIS A 4 7.39 -20.47 19.58
CA HIS A 4 7.56 -20.99 18.22
C HIS A 4 8.99 -21.43 17.90
N GLY A 5 9.93 -21.28 18.85
CA GLY A 5 11.32 -21.70 18.70
C GLY A 5 11.94 -21.26 17.38
N SER A 6 12.47 -22.24 16.63
CA SER A 6 13.11 -22.06 15.33
C SER A 6 12.17 -21.72 14.17
N ALA A 7 10.85 -21.92 14.33
CA ALA A 7 9.87 -21.58 13.30
C ALA A 7 9.60 -20.07 13.22
N TRP A 8 9.94 -19.32 14.28
CA TRP A 8 9.85 -17.86 14.29
C TRP A 8 11.00 -17.25 13.45
N PRO A 9 10.76 -16.21 12.63
CA PRO A 9 9.54 -15.41 12.49
C PRO A 9 8.56 -15.91 11.40
N LYS A 10 8.78 -17.07 10.80
CA LYS A 10 7.98 -17.61 9.68
C LYS A 10 6.66 -18.28 10.11
N THR A 11 6.05 -17.84 11.21
CA THR A 11 4.81 -18.41 11.73
C THR A 11 3.98 -17.41 12.53
N GLY A 12 2.69 -17.73 12.71
CA GLY A 12 1.76 -17.01 13.58
C GLY A 12 1.55 -15.54 13.22
N ALA A 13 1.21 -14.74 14.24
CA ALA A 13 0.93 -13.32 14.10
C ALA A 13 2.13 -12.51 13.58
N THR A 14 3.37 -12.92 13.87
CA THR A 14 4.57 -12.25 13.35
C THR A 14 4.64 -12.38 11.82
N LEU A 15 4.36 -13.54 11.25
CA LEU A 15 4.33 -13.69 9.79
C LEU A 15 3.16 -12.92 9.17
N ALA A 16 1.97 -12.99 9.78
CA ALA A 16 0.79 -12.28 9.30
C ALA A 16 1.00 -10.76 9.28
N LEU A 17 1.51 -10.20 10.38
CA LEU A 17 1.79 -8.76 10.48
C LEU A 17 2.91 -8.32 9.53
N MET A 18 3.85 -9.20 9.17
CA MET A 18 4.90 -8.91 8.18
C MET A 18 4.31 -8.65 6.79
N TRP A 19 3.32 -9.45 6.38
CA TRP A 19 2.62 -9.22 5.11
C TRP A 19 1.66 -8.04 5.21
N LEU A 20 0.96 -7.90 6.33
CA LEU A 20 0.05 -6.78 6.57
C LEU A 20 0.76 -5.43 6.47
N LYS A 21 1.93 -5.25 7.12
CA LYS A 21 2.66 -3.98 7.05
C LYS A 21 3.10 -3.61 5.63
N ARG A 22 3.40 -4.59 4.77
CA ARG A 22 3.72 -4.38 3.35
C ARG A 22 2.48 -3.94 2.56
N GLY A 23 1.34 -4.59 2.79
CA GLY A 23 0.06 -4.17 2.21
C GLY A 23 -0.37 -2.78 2.67
N LEU A 24 -0.17 -2.46 3.95
CA LEU A 24 -0.40 -1.11 4.49
C LEU A 24 0.51 -0.09 3.80
N LYS A 25 1.81 -0.38 3.65
CA LYS A 25 2.73 0.52 2.92
C LYS A 25 2.28 0.77 1.49
N PHE A 26 1.81 -0.27 0.79
CA PHE A 26 1.22 -0.14 -0.54
C PHE A 26 0.04 0.84 -0.52
N MET A 27 -0.94 0.66 0.38
CA MET A 27 -2.10 1.54 0.46
C MET A 27 -1.75 2.98 0.80
N LEU A 28 -0.82 3.22 1.74
CA LEU A 28 -0.41 4.57 2.11
C LEU A 28 0.30 5.28 0.94
N VAL A 29 1.21 4.59 0.25
CA VAL A 29 1.91 5.16 -0.92
C VAL A 29 0.94 5.44 -2.06
N LEU A 30 -0.04 4.56 -2.29
CA LEU A 30 -1.09 4.77 -3.29
C LEU A 30 -1.92 6.02 -2.97
N LEU A 31 -2.40 6.14 -1.73
CA LEU A 31 -3.20 7.28 -1.29
C LEU A 31 -2.41 8.59 -1.36
N GLN A 32 -1.14 8.58 -0.91
CA GLN A 32 -0.25 9.74 -0.98
C GLN A 32 -0.05 10.18 -2.44
N SER A 33 0.26 9.24 -3.33
CA SER A 33 0.47 9.53 -4.76
C SER A 33 -0.78 10.12 -5.41
N ILE A 34 -1.97 9.64 -5.05
CA ILE A 34 -3.24 10.19 -5.54
C ILE A 34 -3.49 11.60 -4.98
N SER A 35 -3.27 11.80 -3.68
CA SER A 35 -3.53 13.09 -3.00
C SER A 35 -2.53 14.18 -3.38
N ASP A 36 -1.30 13.81 -3.74
CA ASP A 36 -0.27 14.70 -4.29
C ASP A 36 -0.55 15.09 -5.75
N GLY A 37 -1.57 14.49 -6.37
CA GLY A 37 -1.98 14.78 -7.74
C GLY A 37 -1.12 14.11 -8.82
N GLU A 38 -0.24 13.17 -8.45
CA GLU A 38 0.55 12.40 -9.42
C GLU A 38 -0.39 11.65 -10.36
N ARG A 39 -0.16 11.77 -11.67
CA ARG A 39 -1.03 11.20 -12.68
C ARG A 39 -0.29 11.01 -14.00
N ASP A 40 -0.89 10.17 -14.84
CA ASP A 40 -0.55 10.09 -16.25
C ASP A 40 -1.23 11.26 -16.97
N GLU A 41 -0.46 12.12 -17.64
CA GLU A 41 -1.02 13.29 -18.35
C GLU A 41 -1.86 12.87 -19.57
N GLU A 42 -1.57 11.72 -20.19
CA GLU A 42 -2.38 11.18 -21.29
C GLU A 42 -3.69 10.56 -20.77
N HIS A 43 -3.67 10.03 -19.55
CA HIS A 43 -4.79 9.32 -18.93
C HIS A 43 -5.05 9.75 -17.47
N PRO A 44 -5.40 11.03 -17.22
CA PRO A 44 -5.36 11.66 -15.88
C PRO A 44 -6.39 11.12 -14.88
N ASN A 45 -7.35 10.32 -15.34
CA ASN A 45 -8.39 9.68 -14.53
C ASN A 45 -8.04 8.25 -14.09
N LEU A 46 -6.97 7.67 -14.65
CA LEU A 46 -6.47 6.35 -14.27
C LEU A 46 -5.49 6.50 -13.10
N ILE A 47 -5.54 5.56 -12.15
CA ILE A 47 -4.59 5.51 -11.03
C ILE A 47 -3.48 4.48 -11.27
N ARG A 48 -3.30 4.05 -12.52
CA ARG A 48 -2.35 2.99 -12.89
C ARG A 48 -0.93 3.36 -12.47
N VAL A 49 -0.51 4.60 -12.72
CA VAL A 49 0.82 5.09 -12.34
C VAL A 49 1.01 5.09 -10.82
N ASN A 50 -0.02 5.49 -10.07
CA ASN A 50 0.00 5.51 -8.60
C ASN A 50 0.08 4.09 -8.03
N ALA A 51 -0.72 3.16 -8.57
CA ALA A 51 -0.74 1.75 -8.16
C ALA A 51 0.58 1.03 -8.49
N MET A 52 1.16 1.31 -9.66
CA MET A 52 2.47 0.79 -10.02
C MET A 52 3.55 1.32 -9.08
N LYS A 53 3.61 2.63 -8.82
CA LYS A 53 4.54 3.24 -7.86
C LYS A 53 4.43 2.58 -6.47
N ALA A 54 3.22 2.45 -5.95
CA ALA A 54 2.97 1.81 -4.66
C ALA A 54 3.44 0.35 -4.63
N TYR A 55 3.23 -0.39 -5.72
CA TYR A 55 3.66 -1.78 -5.84
C TYR A 55 5.18 -1.92 -5.83
N GLU A 56 5.86 -1.08 -6.60
CA GLU A 56 7.33 -1.09 -6.70
C GLU A 56 7.99 -0.84 -5.35
N ILE A 57 7.45 0.09 -4.58
CA ILE A 57 7.97 0.46 -3.26
C ILE A 57 7.67 -0.63 -2.21
N ALA A 58 6.45 -1.16 -2.19
CA ALA A 58 5.97 -1.94 -1.05
C ALA A 58 6.05 -3.46 -1.22
N LEU A 59 5.79 -3.99 -2.43
CA LEU A 59 5.48 -5.41 -2.64
C LEU A 59 6.38 -6.11 -3.67
N LYS A 60 6.79 -5.42 -4.75
CA LYS A 60 7.48 -6.02 -5.91
C LYS A 60 8.66 -6.91 -5.54
N LYS A 61 9.50 -6.47 -4.59
CA LYS A 61 10.69 -7.23 -4.15
C LYS A 61 10.35 -8.57 -3.47
N TYR A 62 9.13 -8.71 -2.94
CA TYR A 62 8.64 -9.90 -2.24
C TYR A 62 7.74 -10.79 -3.11
N HIS A 63 7.54 -10.46 -4.38
CA HIS A 63 6.73 -11.24 -5.30
C HIS A 63 7.62 -11.93 -6.33
N GLY A 64 7.36 -13.21 -6.59
CA GLY A 64 7.93 -13.94 -7.72
C GLY A 64 7.50 -13.35 -9.08
N TRP A 65 8.17 -13.77 -10.15
CA TRP A 65 7.91 -13.26 -11.50
C TRP A 65 6.44 -13.41 -11.93
N MET A 66 5.79 -14.51 -11.53
CA MET A 66 4.38 -14.79 -11.82
C MET A 66 3.45 -13.76 -11.19
N LEU A 67 3.64 -13.47 -9.90
CA LEU A 67 2.83 -12.47 -9.18
C LEU A 67 3.10 -11.05 -9.69
N GLN A 68 4.33 -10.73 -10.11
CA GLN A 68 4.64 -9.45 -10.75
C GLN A 68 3.90 -9.27 -12.07
N LYS A 69 3.84 -10.33 -12.91
CA LYS A 69 3.06 -10.32 -14.16
C LYS A 69 1.56 -10.19 -13.88
N LEU A 70 1.03 -10.95 -12.94
CA LEU A 70 -0.38 -10.88 -12.54
C LEU A 70 -0.74 -9.45 -12.10
N PHE A 71 0.07 -8.85 -11.22
CA PHE A 71 -0.17 -7.47 -10.77
C PHE A 71 -0.17 -6.47 -11.93
N THR A 72 0.77 -6.60 -12.86
CA THR A 72 0.89 -5.71 -14.02
C THR A 72 -0.36 -5.80 -14.91
N VAL A 73 -0.84 -7.02 -15.17
CA VAL A 73 -2.08 -7.25 -15.94
C VAL A 73 -3.29 -6.68 -15.21
N SER A 74 -3.43 -6.92 -13.90
CA SER A 74 -4.51 -6.35 -13.09
C SER A 74 -4.53 -4.83 -13.13
N CYS A 75 -3.37 -4.17 -13.11
CA CYS A 75 -3.27 -2.71 -13.23
C CYS A 75 -3.69 -2.20 -14.61
N SER A 76 -3.46 -2.96 -15.69
CA SER A 76 -3.92 -2.60 -17.03
C SER A 76 -5.44 -2.70 -17.19
N CYS A 77 -6.12 -3.52 -16.37
CA CYS A 77 -7.57 -3.63 -16.35
C CYS A 77 -8.27 -2.58 -15.48
N LEU A 78 -7.52 -1.68 -14.84
CA LEU A 78 -8.04 -0.73 -13.88
C LEU A 78 -8.67 0.48 -14.60
N HIS A 79 -10.00 0.51 -14.67
CA HIS A 79 -10.75 1.62 -15.27
C HIS A 79 -11.29 2.59 -14.19
N GLY A 80 -11.16 3.91 -14.41
CA GLY A 80 -11.86 4.93 -13.60
C GLY A 80 -11.38 5.15 -12.16
N GLY A 81 -10.13 4.79 -11.83
CA GLY A 81 -9.64 4.74 -10.45
C GLY A 81 -9.74 6.03 -9.63
N LYS A 82 -9.52 7.21 -10.20
CA LYS A 82 -9.60 8.49 -9.44
C LYS A 82 -10.98 8.71 -8.83
N GLN A 83 -12.01 8.29 -9.55
CA GLN A 83 -13.39 8.46 -9.12
C GLN A 83 -13.73 7.60 -7.89
N LEU A 84 -12.98 6.53 -7.62
CA LEU A 84 -13.18 5.70 -6.43
C LEU A 84 -12.69 6.40 -5.14
N PHE A 85 -11.63 7.19 -5.25
CA PHE A 85 -10.97 7.80 -4.10
C PHE A 85 -11.42 9.23 -3.84
N LEU A 86 -11.75 9.97 -4.90
CA LEU A 86 -11.97 11.41 -4.83
C LEU A 86 -13.42 11.81 -5.08
N LYS A 87 -14.30 10.89 -5.51
CA LYS A 87 -15.72 11.24 -5.61
C LYS A 87 -16.39 11.33 -4.24
N PRO A 88 -17.23 12.34 -4.02
CA PRO A 88 -18.17 12.34 -2.92
C PRO A 88 -19.01 11.06 -2.91
N LYS A 89 -19.18 10.45 -1.73
CA LYS A 89 -20.14 9.36 -1.54
C LYS A 89 -21.54 9.88 -1.89
N LYS A 90 -22.34 9.08 -2.63
CA LYS A 90 -23.75 9.41 -2.94
C LYS A 90 -24.45 9.94 -1.68
N GLY A 91 -25.02 11.14 -1.77
CA GLY A 91 -25.73 11.82 -0.67
C GLY A 91 -24.87 12.75 0.19
N LYS A 92 -23.60 13.02 -0.16
CA LYS A 92 -22.78 14.06 0.47
C LYS A 92 -22.13 14.94 -0.59
N ASP A 93 -22.36 16.25 -0.55
CA ASP A 93 -21.64 17.24 -1.37
C ASP A 93 -20.24 17.53 -0.78
N VAL A 94 -19.41 16.49 -0.68
CA VAL A 94 -18.00 16.65 -0.27
C VAL A 94 -17.19 17.00 -1.51
N LYS A 95 -16.51 18.15 -1.47
CA LYS A 95 -15.62 18.58 -2.54
C LYS A 95 -14.37 17.70 -2.60
N GLU A 96 -13.76 17.59 -3.79
CA GLU A 96 -12.55 16.79 -3.99
C GLU A 96 -11.41 17.26 -3.07
N GLU A 97 -11.28 18.58 -2.87
CA GLU A 97 -10.27 19.19 -2.00
C GLU A 97 -10.43 18.76 -0.54
N GLU A 98 -11.68 18.67 -0.05
CA GLU A 98 -11.96 18.19 1.31
C GLU A 98 -11.64 16.70 1.46
N SER A 99 -11.79 15.92 0.39
CA SER A 99 -11.40 14.50 0.37
C SER A 99 -9.89 14.32 0.43
N VAL A 100 -9.15 15.14 -0.33
CA VAL A 100 -7.67 15.18 -0.31
C VAL A 100 -7.15 15.57 1.07
N GLU A 101 -7.72 16.60 1.71
CA GLU A 101 -7.30 17.01 3.05
C GLU A 101 -7.49 15.89 4.09
N LYS A 102 -8.62 15.17 4.03
CA LYS A 102 -8.85 14.00 4.91
C LYS A 102 -7.85 12.88 4.66
N ILE A 103 -7.45 12.65 3.40
CA ILE A 103 -6.40 11.70 3.08
C ILE A 103 -5.07 12.13 3.72
N HIS A 104 -4.67 13.40 3.57
CA HIS A 104 -3.44 13.91 4.21
C HIS A 104 -3.47 13.80 5.74
N GLN A 105 -4.61 14.12 6.38
CA GLN A 105 -4.77 13.97 7.82
C GLN A 105 -4.71 12.50 8.27
N PHE A 106 -5.24 11.57 7.48
CA PHE A 106 -5.13 10.14 7.75
C PHE A 106 -3.67 9.66 7.61
N LEU A 107 -3.01 10.05 6.52
CA LEU A 107 -1.62 9.67 6.22
C LEU A 107 -0.66 10.17 7.30
N SER A 108 -0.83 11.40 7.80
CA SER A 108 0.03 11.96 8.84
C SER A 108 -0.09 11.23 10.18
N ARG A 109 -1.27 10.65 10.49
CA ARG A 109 -1.50 9.87 11.71
C ARG A 109 -1.02 8.43 11.61
N VAL A 110 -1.21 7.79 10.45
CA VAL A 110 -0.91 6.35 10.28
C VAL A 110 0.54 6.09 9.89
N THR A 111 1.19 7.00 9.16
CA THR A 111 2.58 6.80 8.71
C THR A 111 3.56 6.55 9.86
N PRO A 112 3.55 7.34 10.97
CA PRO A 112 4.45 7.07 12.10
C PRO A 112 4.22 5.71 12.76
N ILE A 113 2.96 5.25 12.82
CA ILE A 113 2.61 3.94 13.37
C ILE A 113 3.21 2.84 12.48
N LEU A 114 3.06 2.96 11.16
CA LEU A 114 3.63 1.99 10.23
C LEU A 114 5.15 1.97 10.30
N ASP A 115 5.79 3.13 10.36
CA ASP A 115 7.25 3.24 10.44
C ASP A 115 7.79 2.60 11.72
N ALA A 116 7.10 2.79 12.86
CA ALA A 116 7.43 2.10 14.11
C ALA A 116 7.31 0.58 13.99
N ILE A 117 6.31 0.06 13.26
CA ILE A 117 6.20 -1.38 12.97
C ILE A 117 7.37 -1.85 12.12
N TYR A 118 7.76 -1.12 11.07
CA TYR A 118 8.92 -1.48 10.25
C TYR A 118 10.21 -1.50 11.08
N GLU A 119 10.44 -0.48 11.91
CA GLU A 119 11.59 -0.41 12.81
C GLU A 119 11.60 -1.57 13.81
N MET A 120 10.45 -1.90 14.40
CA MET A 120 10.29 -3.05 15.29
C MET A 120 10.71 -4.36 14.60
N TYR A 121 10.28 -4.60 13.35
CA TYR A 121 10.67 -5.81 12.61
C TYR A 121 12.18 -5.89 12.36
N THR A 122 12.81 -4.75 12.07
CA THR A 122 14.27 -4.68 11.91
C THR A 122 14.98 -4.97 13.24
N LYS A 123 14.60 -4.30 14.33
CA LYS A 123 15.20 -4.49 15.66
C LYS A 123 15.05 -5.92 16.17
N MET A 124 13.94 -6.57 15.86
CA MET A 124 13.68 -7.95 16.26
C MET A 124 14.36 -8.99 15.35
N ASN A 125 14.93 -8.60 14.21
CA ASN A 125 15.35 -9.50 13.14
C ASN A 125 14.20 -10.43 12.67
N ALA A 126 13.01 -9.85 12.52
CA ALA A 126 11.78 -10.55 12.13
C ALA A 126 11.42 -10.40 10.65
N GLU A 127 12.17 -9.57 9.91
CA GLU A 127 11.92 -9.32 8.48
C GLU A 127 12.45 -10.48 7.62
N LEU A 128 11.58 -11.07 6.80
CA LEU A 128 11.96 -12.13 5.86
C LEU A 128 11.98 -11.62 4.41
N SER A 129 12.98 -12.02 3.64
CA SER A 129 13.18 -11.59 2.25
C SER A 129 12.67 -12.57 1.19
N TYR A 130 12.00 -13.67 1.59
CA TYR A 130 11.50 -14.65 0.63
C TYR A 130 10.42 -14.05 -0.28
N LYS A 131 10.32 -14.60 -1.50
CA LYS A 131 9.30 -14.23 -2.46
C LYS A 131 8.08 -15.14 -2.31
N ALA A 132 6.90 -14.56 -2.24
CA ALA A 132 5.62 -15.24 -2.45
C ALA A 132 5.47 -15.65 -3.92
#